data_AF-A0A2A5AR14-F1
#
_entry.id   AF-A0A2A5AR14-F1
#
_cell.length_a   1.000
_cell.length_b   1.000
_cell.length_c   1.000
_cell.angle_alpha   90.00
_cell.angle_beta   90.00
_cell.angle_gamma   90.00
#
_symmetry.space_group_name_H-M   'P 1'
#
loop_
_entity.id
_entity.type
_entity.pdbx_description
1 polymer ?
#
loop_
_entity_poly.entity_id
_entity_poly.type
_entity_poly.pdbx_seq_one_letter_code
_entity_poly.pdbx_strand_id
1 'polypeptide(L)'
;MRGRGGSAIGWGGVIMIGDGHAYLDTGYSILEEGGVDSVTLIFNVQRYLVVDPGGETIANAATLALAQAFLKDYLKSVDNKGG
;
A
#
# COMPACT_ATOMS: atom_id res chain seq x y z
N MET A 1 -16.97 -11.27 40.86
CA MET A 1 -15.60 -11.76 40.56
C MET A 1 -15.68 -12.80 39.43
N ARG A 2 -14.82 -12.65 38.41
CA ARG A 2 -14.47 -13.58 37.31
C ARG A 2 -15.64 -13.88 36.34
N GLY A 3 -15.67 -13.45 35.07
CA GLY A 3 -14.57 -13.31 34.10
C GLY A 3 -14.48 -14.59 33.27
N ARG A 4 -15.27 -14.71 32.19
CA ARG A 4 -15.03 -15.66 31.10
C ARG A 4 -14.73 -14.85 29.85
N GLY A 5 -13.44 -14.80 29.52
CA GLY A 5 -12.93 -14.22 28.30
C GLY A 5 -13.51 -14.95 27.10
N GLY A 6 -14.23 -14.20 26.27
CA GLY A 6 -14.39 -14.55 24.87
C GLY A 6 -13.01 -14.41 24.23
N SER A 7 -12.48 -15.52 23.73
CA SER A 7 -11.25 -15.56 22.98
C SER A 7 -11.46 -14.74 21.70
N ALA A 8 -10.98 -13.50 21.68
CA ALA A 8 -10.85 -12.73 20.46
C ALA A 8 -9.76 -13.42 19.64
N ILE A 9 -10.19 -14.15 18.63
CA ILE A 9 -9.33 -14.70 17.59
C ILE A 9 -8.62 -13.49 16.99
N GLY A 10 -7.31 -13.39 17.23
CA GLY A 10 -6.50 -12.28 16.75
C GLY A 10 -6.53 -12.27 15.23
N TRP A 11 -7.29 -11.34 14.65
CA TRP A 11 -7.13 -10.91 13.27
C TRP A 11 -5.85 -10.08 13.20
N GLY A 12 -4.69 -10.73 13.36
CA GLY A 12 -3.38 -10.19 13.03
C GLY A 12 -3.13 -10.21 11.52
N GLY A 13 -4.18 -10.06 10.72
CA GLY A 13 -4.09 -9.94 9.28
C GLY A 13 -3.88 -8.48 8.95
N VAL A 14 -2.79 -8.18 8.25
CA VAL A 14 -2.66 -6.92 7.51
C VAL A 14 -3.90 -6.78 6.63
N ILE A 15 -4.71 -5.76 6.87
CA ILE A 15 -5.88 -5.46 6.04
C ILE A 15 -5.41 -4.48 4.98
N MET A 16 -5.19 -4.96 3.76
CA MET A 16 -4.93 -4.12 2.59
C MET A 16 -6.24 -3.41 2.23
N ILE A 17 -6.34 -2.11 2.54
CA ILE A 17 -7.38 -1.23 2.00
C ILE A 17 -6.69 -0.37 0.96
N GLY A 18 -6.64 -0.86 -0.28
CA GLY A 18 -6.09 -0.11 -1.39
C GLY A 18 -7.15 0.82 -1.98
N ASP A 19 -6.98 2.14 -1.80
CA ASP A 19 -7.60 3.11 -2.71
C ASP A 19 -6.77 3.12 -4.00
N GLY A 20 -7.15 2.26 -4.94
CA GLY A 20 -6.44 2.01 -6.19
C GLY A 20 -6.64 3.15 -7.18
N HIS A 21 -6.00 4.29 -6.96
CA HIS A 21 -5.88 5.30 -8.00
C HIS A 21 -4.68 4.97 -8.89
N ALA A 22 -4.97 4.61 -10.15
CA ALA A 22 -3.94 4.46 -11.16
C ALA A 22 -3.09 5.74 -11.23
N TYR A 23 -1.76 5.58 -11.20
CA TYR A 23 -0.87 6.71 -11.31
C TYR A 23 -0.69 7.04 -12.80
N LEU A 24 -1.52 7.99 -13.27
CA LEU A 24 -1.57 8.41 -14.68
C LEU A 24 -1.99 7.27 -15.63
N ASP A 25 -1.83 7.46 -16.94
CA ASP A 25 -2.13 6.46 -17.98
C ASP A 25 -1.05 5.37 -18.13
N THR A 26 -0.26 5.12 -17.07
CA THR A 26 0.93 4.25 -17.12
C THR A 26 0.63 2.79 -16.81
N GLY A 27 -0.54 2.50 -16.23
CA GLY A 27 -0.92 1.18 -15.74
C GLY A 27 -0.32 0.80 -14.37
N TYR A 28 0.55 1.65 -13.80
CA TYR A 28 1.09 1.45 -12.46
C TYR A 28 0.11 1.96 -11.40
N SER A 29 0.10 1.31 -10.24
CA SER A 29 -0.75 1.68 -9.10
C SER A 29 0.09 1.95 -7.86
N ILE A 30 -0.35 2.88 -7.02
CA ILE A 30 0.19 3.07 -5.67
C ILE A 30 -0.88 2.62 -4.68
N LEU A 31 -0.57 1.63 -3.84
CA LEU A 31 -1.48 1.08 -2.85
C LEU A 31 -1.06 1.51 -1.44
N GLU A 32 -2.03 1.71 -0.56
CA GLU A 32 -1.79 1.91 0.86
C GLU A 32 -1.81 0.56 1.59
N GLU A 33 -0.73 0.26 2.32
CA GLU A 33 -0.66 -0.88 3.21
C GLU A 33 -0.72 -0.37 4.66
N GLY A 34 -1.65 -0.92 5.43
CA GLY A 34 -1.90 -0.47 6.78
C GLY A 34 -2.82 -1.40 7.56
N GLY A 35 -3.37 -0.87 8.64
CA GLY A 35 -4.34 -1.59 9.46
C GLY A 35 -5.39 -0.64 10.02
N VAL A 36 -6.61 -1.15 10.20
CA VAL A 36 -7.67 -0.42 10.90
C VAL A 36 -7.43 -0.52 12.40
N ASP A 37 -7.33 0.62 13.07
CA ASP A 37 -7.34 0.68 14.53
C ASP A 37 -8.72 0.29 15.03
N SER A 38 -8.80 -0.78 15.84
CA SER A 38 -10.09 -1.34 16.27
C SER A 38 -10.84 -0.49 17.30
N VAL A 39 -10.19 0.51 17.90
CA VAL A 39 -10.78 1.40 18.90
C VAL A 39 -11.33 2.65 18.22
N THR A 40 -10.55 3.25 17.33
CA THR A 40 -10.88 4.50 16.64
C THR A 40 -11.57 4.27 15.30
N LEU A 41 -11.49 3.05 14.76
CA LEU A 41 -11.97 2.66 13.42
C LEU A 41 -11.31 3.45 12.28
N ILE A 42 -10.15 4.05 12.55
CA ILE A 42 -9.35 4.78 11.57
C ILE A 42 -8.38 3.82 10.90
N PHE A 43 -8.26 3.93 9.57
CA PHE A 43 -7.20 3.24 8.83
C PHE A 43 -5.87 3.98 9.02
N ASN A 44 -4.88 3.28 9.59
CA ASN A 44 -3.53 3.78 9.76
C ASN A 44 -2.64 3.22 8.66
N VAL A 45 -2.25 4.09 7.73
CA VAL A 45 -1.28 3.77 6.68
C VAL A 45 0.10 3.54 7.32
N GLN A 46 0.72 2.41 7.01
CA GLN A 46 2.07 2.06 7.47
C GLN A 46 3.10 2.29 6.36
N ARG A 47 2.74 1.99 5.12
CA ARG A 47 3.58 2.20 3.94
C ARG A 47 2.74 2.24 2.66
N TYR A 48 3.39 2.64 1.58
CA TYR A 48 2.85 2.65 0.24
C TYR A 48 3.57 1.63 -0.61
N LEU A 49 2.84 0.91 -1.46
CA LEU A 49 3.38 -0.08 -2.39
C LEU A 49 3.24 0.45 -3.81
N VAL A 50 4.29 0.35 -4.61
CA VAL A 50 4.25 0.64 -6.05
C VAL A 50 4.10 -0.68 -6.78
N VAL A 51 3.01 -0.81 -7.51
CA VAL A 51 2.60 -2.04 -8.19
C VAL A 51 2.62 -1.82 -9.70
N ASP A 52 3.22 -2.76 -10.43
CA ASP A 52 3.27 -2.72 -11.89
C ASP A 52 1.94 -3.16 -12.53
N PRO A 53 1.78 -3.00 -13.86
CA PRO A 53 0.57 -3.43 -14.56
C PRO A 53 0.30 -4.95 -14.49
N GLY A 54 1.31 -5.76 -14.15
CA GLY A 54 1.18 -7.20 -13.92
C GLY A 54 0.69 -7.56 -12.51
N GLY A 55 0.59 -6.59 -11.61
CA GLY A 55 0.20 -6.78 -10.22
C GLY A 55 1.37 -7.08 -9.28
N GLU A 56 2.63 -7.01 -9.74
CA GLU A 56 3.80 -7.22 -8.91
C GLU A 56 4.21 -5.94 -8.17
N THR A 57 4.55 -6.07 -6.89
CA THR A 57 5.10 -4.95 -6.10
C THR A 57 6.57 -4.75 -6.46
N ILE A 58 6.89 -3.61 -7.06
CA ILE A 58 8.24 -3.26 -7.51
C ILE A 58 8.97 -2.32 -6.54
N ALA A 59 8.24 -1.66 -5.63
CA ALA A 59 8.82 -0.87 -4.55
C ALA A 59 7.86 -0.68 -3.38
N ASN A 60 8.40 -0.28 -2.24
CA ASN A 60 7.64 0.23 -1.10
C ASN A 60 8.24 1.55 -0.61
N ALA A 61 7.42 2.40 0.01
CA ALA A 61 7.83 3.69 0.53
C ALA A 61 7.09 4.06 1.82
N ALA A 62 7.77 4.79 2.71
CA ALA A 62 7.17 5.24 3.97
C ALA A 62 6.11 6.35 3.77
N THR A 63 6.14 7.06 2.64
CA THR A 63 5.20 8.15 2.34
C THR A 63 4.75 8.08 0.87
N LEU A 64 3.57 8.63 0.59
CA LEU A 64 3.05 8.73 -0.77
C LEU A 64 4.02 9.49 -1.69
N ALA A 65 4.58 10.60 -1.22
CA ALA A 65 5.51 11.42 -2.00
C ALA A 65 6.77 10.62 -2.43
N LEU A 66 7.28 9.74 -1.56
CA LEU A 66 8.41 8.89 -1.89
C LEU A 66 8.03 7.79 -2.91
N ALA A 67 6.83 7.21 -2.80
CA ALA A 67 6.33 6.26 -3.80
C ALA A 67 6.16 6.93 -5.18
N GLN A 68 5.60 8.14 -5.21
CA GLN A 68 5.42 8.93 -6.44
C GLN A 68 6.76 9.33 -7.07
N ALA A 69 7.74 9.75 -6.25
CA ALA A 69 9.08 10.08 -6.71
C ALA A 69 9.78 8.85 -7.32
N PHE A 70 9.72 7.70 -6.64
CA PHE A 70 10.23 6.43 -7.16
C PHE A 70 9.61 6.10 -8.52
N LEU A 71 8.27 6.11 -8.62
CA LEU A 71 7.58 5.72 -9.84
C LEU A 71 7.91 6.69 -10.99
N LYS A 72 8.01 7.99 -10.71
CA LYS A 72 8.40 8.99 -11.71
C LYS A 72 9.82 8.75 -12.26
N ASP A 73 10.78 8.44 -11.40
CA ASP A 73 12.16 8.20 -11.82
C ASP A 73 12.31 6.84 -12.50
N TYR A 74 11.59 5.82 -12.03
CA TYR A 74 11.50 4.52 -12.67
C TYR A 74 10.98 4.63 -14.11
N LEU A 75 9.86 5.31 -14.32
CA LEU A 75 9.25 5.47 -15.65
C LEU A 75 10.18 6.18 -16.64
N LYS A 76 10.87 7.24 -16.21
CA LYS A 76 11.92 7.90 -17.04
C LYS A 76 13.05 6.93 -17.42
N SER A 77 13.44 6.05 -16.50
CA SER A 77 14.52 5.09 -16.75
C SER A 77 14.11 4.00 -17.76
N VAL A 78 12.83 3.63 -17.79
CA VAL A 78 12.28 2.66 -18.74
C VAL A 78 12.15 3.29 -20.13
N ASP A 79 11.64 4.52 -20.20
CA ASP A 79 11.50 5.27 -21.46
C ASP A 79 12.86 5.50 -22.16
N ASN A 80 13.89 5.87 -21.38
CA ASN A 80 15.25 6.06 -21.90
C ASN A 80 15.95 4.77 -22.39
N LYS A 81 15.42 3.58 -22.10
CA LYS A 81 15.97 2.30 -22.58
C LYS A 81 15.28 1.79 -23.85
N GLY A 82 14.24 2.46 -24.32
CA GLY A 82 13.45 2.09 -25.50
C GLY A 82 13.72 2.90 -26.77
N GLY A 83 14.69 3.83 -26.75
CA GLY A 83 15.06 4.71 -27.88
C GLY A 83 16.33 4.30 -28.60
#